data_AF-A0A3T1DBB9-F1
#
_entry.id   AF-A0A3T1DBB9-F1
#
_cell.length_a   1.000
_cell.length_b   1.000
_cell.length_c   1.000
_cell.angle_alpha   90.00
_cell.angle_beta   90.00
_cell.angle_gamma   90.00
#
_symmetry.space_group_name_H-M   'P 1'
#
loop_
_entity.id
_entity.type
_entity.pdbx_description
1 polymer ?
#
loop_
_entity_poly.entity_id
_entity_poly.type
_entity_poly.pdbx_seq_one_letter_code
_entity_poly.pdbx_strand_id
1 'polypeptide(L)'
;MKMFQEKHSSQLPNPRSIRRACGKELYRTVKRLKQHIPAALVEQAEQLYVKRVFGNLIWITENRSNRKVLADWWDEEISEEIALLWNVDRTKLMQAFRDAFGG
;
A
#
# COMPACT_ATOMS: atom_id res chain seq x y z
N MET A 1 21.34 -35.20 1.52
CA MET A 1 20.09 -34.75 2.18
C MET A 1 19.85 -33.30 1.81
N LYS A 2 18.75 -32.98 1.12
CA LYS A 2 18.35 -31.57 0.92
C LYS A 2 17.83 -31.05 2.25
N MET A 3 18.59 -30.20 2.92
CA MET A 3 18.09 -29.40 4.04
C MET A 3 16.98 -28.50 3.46
N PHE A 4 15.73 -28.78 3.82
CA PHE A 4 14.66 -27.82 3.68
C PHE A 4 15.01 -26.65 4.60
N GLN A 5 15.52 -25.56 4.03
CA GLN A 5 15.64 -24.32 4.78
C GLN A 5 14.24 -23.94 5.22
N GLU A 6 14.03 -23.89 6.54
CA GLU A 6 12.82 -23.32 7.13
C GLU A 6 12.57 -21.96 6.47
N LYS A 7 11.40 -21.81 5.87
CA LYS A 7 10.98 -20.58 5.20
C LYS A 7 11.01 -19.47 6.26
N HIS A 8 12.08 -18.67 6.26
CA HIS A 8 12.44 -17.67 7.25
C HIS A 8 11.21 -17.10 7.98
N SER A 9 11.17 -17.26 9.31
CA SER A 9 10.28 -16.50 10.18
C SER A 9 10.51 -15.02 9.88
N SER A 10 9.63 -14.46 9.05
CA SER A 10 9.81 -13.15 8.48
C SER A 10 9.57 -12.16 9.61
N GLN A 11 10.65 -11.57 10.14
CA GLN A 11 10.52 -10.56 11.18
C GLN A 11 9.51 -9.50 10.72
N LEU A 12 8.55 -9.20 11.59
CA LEU A 12 7.54 -8.18 11.31
C LEU A 12 8.24 -6.84 11.05
N PRO A 13 7.80 -6.08 10.04
CA PRO A 13 8.36 -4.77 9.76
C PRO A 13 8.12 -3.83 10.94
N ASN A 14 9.08 -2.95 11.21
CA ASN A 14 8.93 -1.97 12.27
C ASN A 14 7.95 -0.84 11.84
N PRO A 15 7.35 -0.12 12.80
CA PRO A 15 6.39 0.94 12.49
C PRO A 15 6.92 2.07 11.62
N ARG A 16 8.23 2.37 11.65
CA ARG A 16 8.83 3.42 10.82
C ARG A 16 8.95 2.98 9.37
N SER A 17 9.34 1.72 9.15
CA SER A 17 9.41 1.13 7.81
C SER A 17 8.05 1.07 7.12
N ILE A 18 6.99 0.74 7.86
CA ILE A 18 5.60 0.71 7.34
C ILE A 18 5.20 2.11 6.86
N ARG A 19 5.31 3.13 7.72
CA ARG A 19 4.97 4.52 7.34
C ARG A 19 5.74 4.98 6.11
N ARG A 20 7.06 4.72 6.07
CA ARG A 20 7.90 5.08 4.93
C ARG A 20 7.48 4.38 3.64
N ALA A 21 7.07 3.12 3.71
CA ALA A 21 6.58 2.37 2.55
C ALA A 21 5.27 2.98 2.04
N CYS A 22 4.26 3.10 2.91
CA CYS A 22 2.94 3.66 2.56
C CYS A 22 3.05 5.08 1.98
N GLY A 23 3.83 5.98 2.61
CA GLY A 23 4.03 7.34 2.11
C GLY A 23 4.72 7.38 0.75
N LYS A 24 5.71 6.51 0.51
CA LYS A 24 6.40 6.41 -0.78
C LYS A 24 5.49 5.87 -1.88
N GLU A 25 4.65 4.89 -1.56
CA GLU A 25 3.66 4.32 -2.47
C GLU A 25 2.63 5.39 -2.86
N LEU A 26 2.01 6.07 -1.89
CA LEU A 26 1.06 7.15 -2.19
C LEU A 26 1.70 8.30 -2.95
N TYR A 27 2.91 8.74 -2.60
CA TYR A 27 3.62 9.78 -3.35
C TYR A 27 3.78 9.41 -4.84
N ARG A 28 4.15 8.15 -5.13
CA ARG A 28 4.29 7.67 -6.50
C ARG A 28 2.94 7.57 -7.21
N THR A 29 1.89 7.13 -6.51
CA THR A 29 0.52 7.08 -7.01
C THR A 29 0.04 8.48 -7.42
N VAL A 30 0.21 9.49 -6.57
CA VAL A 30 -0.14 10.89 -6.88
C VAL A 30 0.61 11.37 -8.12
N LYS A 31 1.91 11.07 -8.24
CA LYS A 31 2.70 11.41 -9.43
C LYS A 31 2.17 10.75 -10.70
N ARG A 32 1.65 9.51 -10.63
CA ARG A 32 1.05 8.78 -11.77
C ARG A 32 -0.33 9.30 -12.13
N LEU A 33 -1.12 9.74 -11.15
CA LEU A 33 -2.44 10.36 -11.37
C LEU A 33 -2.37 11.67 -12.17
N LYS A 34 -1.23 12.38 -12.10
CA LYS A 34 -1.03 13.71 -12.73
C LYS A 34 -2.07 14.75 -12.26
N GLN A 35 -2.56 14.59 -11.04
CA GLN A 35 -3.49 15.51 -10.39
C GLN A 35 -2.80 16.12 -9.17
N HIS A 36 -3.09 17.40 -8.91
CA HIS A 36 -2.63 18.05 -7.69
C HIS A 36 -3.52 17.64 -6.53
N ILE A 37 -2.94 16.98 -5.53
CA ILE A 37 -3.62 16.62 -4.29
C ILE A 37 -3.01 17.45 -3.16
N PRO A 38 -3.81 18.24 -2.41
CA PRO A 38 -3.32 18.98 -1.26
C PRO A 38 -2.56 18.10 -0.28
N ALA A 39 -1.43 18.60 0.25
CA ALA A 39 -0.57 17.84 1.16
C ALA A 39 -1.32 17.28 2.38
N ALA A 40 -2.26 18.04 2.94
CA ALA A 40 -3.09 17.61 4.06
C ALA A 40 -3.98 16.39 3.72
N LEU A 41 -4.47 16.27 2.49
CA LEU A 41 -5.25 15.11 2.06
C LEU A 41 -4.37 13.90 1.78
N VAL A 42 -3.13 14.11 1.31
CA VAL A 42 -2.15 13.03 1.18
C VAL A 42 -1.77 12.47 2.55
N GLU A 43 -1.55 13.33 3.54
CA GLU A 43 -1.25 12.91 4.92
C GLU A 43 -2.41 12.11 5.54
N GLN A 44 -3.66 12.56 5.36
CA GLN A 44 -4.84 11.83 5.81
C GLN A 44 -4.94 10.44 5.16
N ALA A 45 -4.68 10.34 3.85
CA ALA A 45 -4.65 9.06 3.14
C ALA A 45 -3.52 8.14 3.64
N GLU A 46 -2.34 8.69 3.95
CA GLU A 46 -1.23 7.91 4.51
C GLU A 46 -1.59 7.35 5.90
N GLN A 47 -2.19 8.17 6.77
CA GLN A 47 -2.64 7.74 8.09
C GLN A 47 -3.67 6.60 7.99
N LEU A 48 -4.63 6.75 7.07
CA LEU A 48 -5.61 5.71 6.77
C LEU A 48 -4.93 4.42 6.31
N TYR A 49 -4.05 4.52 5.31
CA TYR A 49 -3.37 3.37 4.74
C TYR A 49 -2.52 2.65 5.78
N VAL A 50 -1.72 3.38 6.55
CA VAL A 50 -0.89 2.83 7.63
C VAL A 50 -1.76 2.11 8.67
N LYS A 51 -2.91 2.68 9.05
CA LYS A 51 -3.84 2.05 9.99
C LYS A 51 -4.37 0.71 9.44
N ARG A 52 -4.77 0.66 8.18
CA ARG A 52 -5.23 -0.57 7.49
C ARG A 52 -4.13 -1.63 7.42
N VAL A 53 -2.89 -1.22 7.15
CA VAL A 53 -1.72 -2.11 7.14
C VAL A 53 -1.46 -2.70 8.54
N PHE A 54 -1.50 -1.89 9.60
CA PHE A 54 -1.35 -2.41 10.96
C PHE A 54 -2.45 -3.40 11.34
N GLY A 55 -3.70 -3.15 10.94
CA GLY A 55 -4.82 -4.06 11.16
C GLY A 55 -4.65 -5.43 10.48
N ASN A 56 -3.87 -5.50 9.41
CA ASN A 56 -3.62 -6.70 8.61
C ASN A 56 -2.14 -7.13 8.62
N LEU A 57 -1.38 -6.71 9.63
CA LEU A 57 0.09 -6.76 9.61
C LEU A 57 0.65 -8.17 9.38
N ILE A 58 0.05 -9.18 10.02
CA ILE A 58 0.48 -10.59 9.89
C ILE A 58 0.28 -11.05 8.44
N TRP A 59 -0.94 -10.91 7.91
CA TRP A 59 -1.28 -11.33 6.55
C TRP A 59 -0.45 -10.60 5.49
N ILE A 60 -0.24 -9.28 5.64
CA ILE A 60 0.59 -8.49 4.73
C ILE A 60 2.05 -8.99 4.77
N THR A 61 2.56 -9.32 5.96
CA THR A 61 3.93 -9.83 6.11
C THR A 61 4.08 -11.21 5.46
N GLU A 62 3.08 -12.08 5.58
CA GLU A 62 3.05 -13.40 4.91
C GLU A 62 2.99 -13.26 3.38
N ASN A 63 2.27 -12.25 2.88
CA ASN A 63 2.09 -11.99 1.45
C ASN A 63 3.10 -10.97 0.86
N ARG A 64 4.12 -10.56 1.61
CA ARG A 64 5.08 -9.50 1.21
C ARG A 64 5.74 -9.70 -0.15
N SER A 65 5.91 -10.95 -0.59
CA SER A 65 6.50 -11.30 -1.88
C SER A 65 5.49 -11.39 -3.03
N ASN A 66 4.19 -11.36 -2.73
CA ASN A 66 3.12 -11.47 -3.71
C ASN A 66 2.48 -10.10 -3.99
N ARG A 67 3.13 -9.33 -4.87
CA ARG A 67 2.70 -7.96 -5.18
C ARG A 67 1.28 -7.89 -5.75
N LYS A 68 0.88 -8.90 -6.52
CA LYS A 68 -0.48 -8.95 -7.08
C LYS A 68 -1.52 -9.00 -5.97
N VAL A 69 -1.36 -9.93 -5.03
CA VAL A 69 -2.29 -10.10 -3.89
C VAL A 69 -2.32 -8.85 -3.00
N LEU A 70 -1.18 -8.21 -2.76
CA LEU A 70 -1.15 -6.97 -1.98
C LEU A 70 -1.83 -5.80 -2.71
N ALA A 71 -1.70 -5.71 -4.03
CA ALA A 71 -2.39 -4.70 -4.81
C ALA A 71 -3.90 -4.97 -4.92
N ASP A 72 -4.30 -6.24 -5.06
CA ASP A 72 -5.71 -6.65 -5.03
C ASP A 72 -6.35 -6.27 -3.67
N TRP A 73 -5.66 -6.56 -2.56
CA TRP A 73 -6.07 -6.14 -1.22
C TRP A 73 -6.18 -4.61 -1.08
N TRP A 74 -5.26 -3.85 -1.67
CA TRP A 74 -5.32 -2.39 -1.64
C TRP A 74 -6.54 -1.84 -2.39
N ASP A 75 -6.84 -2.42 -3.56
CA ASP A 75 -8.01 -2.06 -4.35
C ASP A 75 -9.32 -2.32 -3.58
N GLU A 76 -9.39 -3.40 -2.82
CA GLU A 76 -10.56 -3.78 -2.02
C GLU A 76 -10.71 -2.94 -0.75
N GLU A 77 -9.66 -2.81 0.05
CA GLU A 77 -9.75 -2.29 1.42
C GLU A 77 -9.47 -0.79 1.56
N ILE A 78 -8.81 -0.18 0.58
CA ILE A 78 -8.23 1.16 0.73
C ILE A 78 -8.66 2.12 -0.38
N SER A 79 -8.74 1.64 -1.62
CA SER A 79 -8.89 2.53 -2.78
C SER A 79 -10.15 3.39 -2.75
N GLU A 80 -11.27 2.89 -2.23
CA GLU A 80 -12.54 3.60 -2.17
C GLU A 80 -12.47 4.83 -1.26
N GLU A 81 -11.96 4.64 -0.04
CA GLU A 81 -11.89 5.69 0.97
C GLU A 81 -10.89 6.78 0.55
N ILE A 82 -9.76 6.40 -0.08
CA ILE A 82 -8.82 7.37 -0.65
C ILE A 82 -9.42 8.08 -1.87
N ALA A 83 -10.15 7.39 -2.75
CA ALA A 83 -10.79 8.00 -3.91
C ALA A 83 -11.79 9.09 -3.49
N LEU A 84 -12.60 8.81 -2.46
CA LEU A 84 -13.52 9.77 -1.87
C LEU A 84 -12.77 10.94 -1.22
N LEU A 85 -11.74 10.67 -0.42
CA LEU A 85 -10.95 11.70 0.25
C LEU A 85 -10.27 12.66 -0.72
N TRP A 86 -9.73 12.13 -1.82
CA TRP A 86 -9.04 12.91 -2.84
C TRP A 86 -9.96 13.45 -3.94
N ASN A 87 -11.23 13.04 -3.94
CA ASN A 87 -12.21 13.33 -4.99
C ASN A 87 -11.69 12.98 -6.39
N VAL A 88 -11.22 11.73 -6.54
CA VAL A 88 -10.69 11.19 -7.80
C VAL A 88 -11.46 9.95 -8.24
N ASP A 89 -11.36 9.60 -9.52
CA ASP A 89 -11.92 8.36 -10.04
C ASP A 89 -11.19 7.14 -9.43
N ARG A 90 -11.95 6.25 -8.78
CA ARG A 90 -11.40 5.07 -8.10
C ARG A 90 -10.63 4.15 -9.05
N THR A 91 -11.14 3.93 -10.27
CA THR A 91 -10.49 3.06 -11.26
C THR A 91 -9.13 3.62 -11.69
N LYS A 92 -9.04 4.93 -11.94
CA LYS A 92 -7.76 5.62 -12.23
C LYS A 92 -6.81 5.56 -11.05
N LEU A 93 -7.31 5.70 -9.82
CA LEU A 93 -6.52 5.58 -8.61
C LEU A 93 -5.93 4.17 -8.45
N MET A 94 -6.74 3.12 -8.62
CA MET A 94 -6.29 1.73 -8.57
C MET A 94 -5.20 1.46 -9.62
N GLN A 95 -5.41 1.91 -10.87
CA GLN A 95 -4.40 1.77 -11.93
C GLN A 95 -3.10 2.51 -11.59
N ALA A 96 -3.20 3.75 -11.13
CA ALA A 96 -2.04 4.55 -10.74
C ALA A 96 -1.28 3.93 -9.56
N PHE A 97 -1.98 3.31 -8.61
CA PHE A 97 -1.38 2.59 -7.49
C PHE A 97 -0.67 1.33 -7.95
N ARG A 98 -1.33 0.49 -8.77
CA ARG A 98 -0.74 -0.74 -9.32
C ARG A 98 0.53 -0.46 -10.13
N ASP A 99 0.50 0.58 -10.96
CA ASP A 99 1.66 1.10 -11.69
C ASP A 99 2.79 1.53 -10.77
N ALA A 100 2.49 2.21 -9.66
CA ALA A 100 3.48 2.70 -8.70
C ALA A 100 4.07 1.59 -7.81
N PHE A 101 3.25 0.58 -7.47
CA PHE A 101 3.55 -0.52 -6.56
C PHE A 101 4.28 -1.67 -7.27
N GLY A 102 3.88 -1.99 -8.50
CA GLY A 102 4.45 -3.05 -9.33
C GLY A 102 5.79 -2.70 -9.98
N GLY A 103 6.03 -1.41 -10.25
CA GLY A 103 7.15 -0.91 -11.06
C GLY A 103 6.68 -0.42 -12.41
#